data_AF-A0A1M3GJ78-F1
#
_entry.id   AF-A0A1M3GJ78-F1
#
_cell.length_a   1.000
_cell.length_b   1.000
_cell.length_c   1.000
_cell.angle_alpha   90.00
_cell.angle_beta   90.00
_cell.angle_gamma   90.00
#
_symmetry.space_group_name_H-M   'P 1'
#
loop_
_entity.id
_entity.type
_entity.pdbx_description
1 polymer ?
#
loop_
_entity_poly.entity_id
_entity_poly.type
_entity_poly.pdbx_seq_one_letter_code
_entity_poly.pdbx_strand_id
1 'polypeptide(L)'
;MGRRERHHVYVIELSKDVLHEARFRKANPGYVAGKPCVYVGMTGLDPDLRFDRHKAGIQSNRFVKQFGLRLLPELYALYNPLSYEHARDLEVELAIDFREAGYGVWQA
;
A
#
# COMPACT_ATOMS: atom_id res chain seq x y z
N MET A 1 17.92 18.67 -16.10
CA MET A 1 17.77 18.82 -14.63
C MET A 1 17.04 17.59 -14.13
N GLY A 2 17.73 16.66 -13.48
CA GLY A 2 17.10 15.46 -12.91
C GLY A 2 16.01 15.85 -11.92
N ARG A 3 14.80 15.36 -12.13
CA ARG A 3 13.66 15.64 -11.26
C ARG A 3 13.99 15.05 -9.89
N ARG A 4 14.18 15.91 -8.89
CA ARG A 4 14.58 15.53 -7.53
C ARG A 4 13.68 14.40 -7.02
N GLU A 5 14.31 13.31 -6.56
CA GLU A 5 13.63 12.16 -5.97
C GLU A 5 12.88 12.62 -4.72
N ARG A 6 11.56 12.49 -4.78
CA ARG A 6 10.62 13.01 -3.76
C ARG A 6 9.39 12.12 -3.63
N HIS A 7 9.37 11.00 -4.35
CA HIS A 7 8.27 10.06 -4.27
C HIS A 7 8.70 8.87 -3.44
N HIS A 8 7.72 8.27 -2.78
CA HIS A 8 7.90 7.16 -1.88
C HIS A 8 6.86 6.11 -2.24
N VAL A 9 7.27 4.86 -2.33
CA VAL A 9 6.34 3.73 -2.17
C VAL A 9 6.10 3.51 -0.68
N TYR A 10 4.94 2.97 -0.33
CA TYR A 10 4.62 2.60 1.05
C TYR A 10 3.66 1.41 1.09
N VAL A 11 3.77 0.63 2.17
CA VAL A 11 2.93 -0.53 2.44
C VAL A 11 2.31 -0.36 3.82
N ILE A 12 0.99 -0.54 3.91
CA ILE A 12 0.22 -0.43 5.15
C ILE A 12 -0.40 -1.79 5.45
N GLU A 13 -0.23 -2.28 6.67
CA GLU A 13 -0.95 -3.43 7.19
C GLU A 13 -2.43 -3.07 7.39
N LEU A 14 -3.33 -3.89 6.85
CA LEU A 14 -4.77 -3.78 7.01
C LEU A 14 -5.28 -4.84 8.00
N SER A 15 -6.25 -4.48 8.83
CA SER A 15 -7.02 -5.42 9.64
C SER A 15 -7.63 -6.50 8.76
N LYS A 16 -7.67 -7.73 9.29
CA LYS A 16 -8.35 -8.88 8.67
C LYS A 16 -9.82 -8.65 8.39
N ASP A 17 -10.45 -7.70 9.10
CA ASP A 17 -11.84 -7.34 8.87
C ASP A 17 -12.09 -6.84 7.44
N VAL A 18 -11.05 -6.37 6.74
CA VAL A 18 -11.14 -5.98 5.32
C VAL A 18 -11.57 -7.15 4.43
N LEU A 19 -11.38 -8.41 4.84
CA LEU A 19 -11.84 -9.60 4.10
C LEU A 19 -13.37 -9.73 4.07
N HIS A 20 -14.09 -9.04 4.97
CA HIS A 20 -15.55 -8.93 4.93
C HIS A 20 -16.03 -8.02 3.79
N GLU A 21 -15.18 -7.10 3.30
CA GLU A 21 -15.49 -6.22 2.18
C GLU A 21 -15.48 -7.02 0.87
N ALA A 22 -16.65 -7.19 0.27
CA ALA A 22 -16.82 -7.98 -0.95
C ALA A 22 -15.92 -7.50 -2.09
N ARG A 23 -15.66 -6.19 -2.19
CA ARG A 23 -14.79 -5.61 -3.23
C ARG A 23 -13.33 -6.01 -3.02
N PHE A 24 -12.85 -5.99 -1.78
CA PHE A 24 -11.48 -6.41 -1.43
C PHE A 24 -11.28 -7.90 -1.72
N ARG A 25 -12.23 -8.74 -1.28
CA ARG A 25 -12.17 -10.19 -1.53
C ARG A 25 -12.21 -10.52 -3.02
N LYS A 26 -13.05 -9.86 -3.81
CA LYS A 26 -13.10 -10.04 -5.27
C LYS A 26 -11.80 -9.65 -5.97
N ALA A 27 -11.09 -8.65 -5.46
CA ALA A 27 -9.79 -8.24 -5.99
C ALA A 27 -8.65 -9.21 -5.60
N ASN A 28 -8.89 -10.14 -4.69
CA ASN A 28 -7.89 -11.06 -4.14
C ASN A 28 -8.34 -12.53 -4.21
N PRO A 29 -8.61 -13.07 -5.41
CA PRO A 29 -9.03 -14.47 -5.56
C PRO A 29 -7.95 -15.48 -5.13
N GLY A 30 -6.67 -15.10 -5.18
CA GLY A 30 -5.53 -15.92 -4.76
C GLY A 30 -5.12 -15.75 -3.29
N TYR A 31 -5.93 -15.08 -2.47
CA TYR A 31 -5.60 -14.88 -1.05
C TYR A 31 -5.46 -16.21 -0.30
N VAL A 32 -4.34 -16.38 0.40
CA VAL A 32 -4.08 -17.54 1.26
C VAL A 32 -4.46 -17.20 2.68
N ALA A 33 -5.34 -18.00 3.29
CA ALA A 33 -5.79 -17.79 4.66
C ALA A 33 -4.61 -17.68 5.63
N GLY A 34 -4.61 -16.63 6.46
CA GLY A 34 -3.54 -16.35 7.42
C GLY A 34 -2.46 -15.38 6.92
N LYS A 35 -2.21 -15.28 5.60
CA LYS A 35 -1.24 -14.31 5.04
C LYS A 35 -1.69 -12.88 5.24
N PRO A 36 -0.82 -11.87 5.44
CA PRO A 36 -1.23 -10.49 5.72
C PRO A 36 -2.16 -9.87 4.66
N CYS A 37 -2.94 -8.87 5.08
CA CYS A 37 -3.68 -8.01 4.17
C CYS A 37 -2.98 -6.65 4.15
N VAL A 38 -2.68 -6.11 2.98
CA VAL A 38 -1.89 -4.89 2.81
C VAL A 38 -2.50 -3.94 1.80
N TYR A 39 -2.28 -2.65 2.01
CA TYR A 39 -2.46 -1.60 1.00
C TYR A 39 -1.09 -1.17 0.49
N VAL A 40 -0.92 -1.15 -0.83
CA VAL A 40 0.30 -0.65 -1.49
C VAL A 40 -0.06 0.64 -2.22
N GLY A 41 0.81 1.65 -2.12
CA GLY A 41 0.62 2.89 -2.84
C GLY A 41 1.91 3.70 -2.95
N MET A 42 1.84 4.80 -3.69
CA MET A 42 2.92 5.79 -3.79
C MET A 42 2.45 7.20 -3.43
N THR A 43 3.39 8.06 -3.03
CA THR A 43 3.10 9.44 -2.66
C THR A 43 4.29 10.36 -2.88
N GLY A 44 4.05 11.65 -3.08
CA GLY A 44 5.08 12.69 -3.01
C GLY A 44 5.27 13.29 -1.60
N LEU A 45 4.59 12.72 -0.60
CA LEU A 45 4.72 13.07 0.81
C LEU A 45 5.61 12.05 1.52
N ASP A 46 6.01 12.37 2.74
CA ASP A 46 6.52 11.36 3.65
C ASP A 46 5.46 10.27 3.93
N PRO A 47 5.82 8.96 3.96
CA PRO A 47 4.87 7.88 4.21
C PRO A 47 4.08 7.99 5.51
N ASP A 48 4.68 8.45 6.61
CA ASP A 48 3.98 8.63 7.90
C ASP A 48 2.92 9.74 7.75
N LEU A 49 3.29 10.88 7.19
CA LEU A 49 2.34 11.96 6.90
C LEU A 49 1.23 11.51 5.94
N ARG A 50 1.57 10.70 4.94
CA ARG A 50 0.59 10.14 4.00
C ARG A 50 -0.41 9.23 4.71
N PHE A 51 0.07 8.41 5.65
CA PHE A 51 -0.76 7.52 6.44
C PHE A 51 -1.67 8.31 7.39
N ASP A 52 -1.16 9.33 8.09
CA ASP A 52 -1.95 10.22 8.94
C ASP A 52 -3.10 10.88 8.16
N ARG A 53 -2.83 11.35 6.94
CA ARG A 53 -3.86 11.93 6.06
C ARG A 53 -4.93 10.91 5.68
N HIS A 54 -4.56 9.66 5.42
CA HIS A 54 -5.54 8.60 5.19
C HIS A 54 -6.43 8.38 6.41
N LYS A 55 -5.85 8.30 7.62
CA LYS A 55 -6.60 8.11 8.87
C LYS A 55 -7.50 9.30 9.20
N ALA A 56 -7.06 10.52 8.89
CA ALA A 56 -7.86 11.74 9.00
C ALA A 56 -8.96 11.88 7.92
N GLY A 57 -8.98 11.02 6.89
CA GLY A 57 -9.94 11.10 5.79
C GLY A 57 -9.63 12.17 4.73
N ILE A 58 -8.40 12.69 4.70
CA ILE A 58 -7.95 13.72 3.78
C ILE A 58 -7.24 13.05 2.61
N GLN A 59 -7.80 13.16 1.40
CA GLN A 59 -7.28 12.45 0.21
C GLN A 59 -7.06 10.95 0.51
N SER A 60 -8.04 10.34 1.16
CA SER A 60 -7.91 9.01 1.75
C SER A 60 -8.48 7.90 0.88
N ASN A 61 -7.88 6.71 0.95
CA ASN A 61 -8.50 5.46 0.51
C ASN A 61 -9.38 4.91 1.65
N ARG A 62 -10.59 4.45 1.32
CA ARG A 62 -11.54 3.90 2.30
C ARG A 62 -10.95 2.74 3.11
N PHE A 63 -10.23 1.83 2.46
CA PHE A 63 -9.68 0.66 3.15
C PHE A 63 -8.57 1.05 4.11
N VAL A 64 -7.69 1.98 3.74
CA VAL A 64 -6.66 2.48 4.66
C VAL A 64 -7.29 3.24 5.83
N LYS A 65 -8.27 4.09 5.55
CA LYS A 65 -8.97 4.85 6.60
C LYS A 65 -9.61 3.91 7.63
N GLN A 66 -10.39 2.93 7.16
CA GLN A 66 -11.18 2.03 8.01
C GLN A 66 -10.34 0.91 8.64
N PHE A 67 -9.44 0.29 7.87
CA PHE A 67 -8.75 -0.94 8.27
C PHE A 67 -7.24 -0.78 8.43
N GLY A 68 -6.63 0.35 8.04
CA GLY A 68 -5.19 0.57 8.18
C GLY A 68 -4.76 0.59 9.64
N LEU A 69 -3.80 -0.29 9.96
CA LEU A 69 -3.23 -0.53 11.29
C LEU A 69 -1.90 0.21 11.48
N ARG A 70 -0.93 -0.02 10.59
CA ARG A 70 0.42 0.57 10.65
C ARG A 70 1.15 0.47 9.31
N LEU A 71 2.19 1.28 9.13
CA LEU A 71 3.14 1.09 8.04
C LEU A 71 3.99 -0.18 8.28
N LEU A 72 4.47 -0.79 7.19
CA LEU A 72 5.43 -1.90 7.20
C LEU A 72 6.72 -1.48 6.46
N PRO A 73 7.57 -0.61 7.05
CA PRO A 73 8.77 -0.09 6.38
C PRO A 73 9.74 -1.17 5.89
N GLU A 74 9.79 -2.32 6.55
CA GLU A 74 10.60 -3.47 6.16
C GLU A 74 10.29 -3.99 4.74
N LEU A 75 9.11 -3.66 4.21
CA LEU A 75 8.67 -4.07 2.86
C LEU A 75 9.02 -3.07 1.76
N TYR A 76 9.41 -1.83 2.10
CA TYR A 76 9.54 -0.78 1.08
C TYR A 76 10.63 0.28 1.33
N ALA A 77 11.10 0.47 2.57
CA ALA A 77 11.92 1.62 2.94
C ALA A 77 13.27 1.66 2.22
N LEU A 78 13.86 0.50 1.90
CA LEU A 78 15.12 0.39 1.17
C LEU A 78 15.08 1.05 -0.21
N TYR A 79 13.90 1.11 -0.84
CA TYR A 79 13.75 1.66 -2.18
C TYR A 79 13.62 3.18 -2.21
N ASN A 80 13.28 3.80 -1.08
CA ASN A 80 12.95 5.23 -1.04
C ASN A 80 14.19 6.11 -0.78
N PRO A 81 14.21 7.36 -1.30
CA PRO A 81 13.23 8.00 -2.17
C PRO A 81 13.40 7.62 -3.66
N LEU A 82 12.36 7.85 -4.45
CA LEU A 82 12.30 7.51 -5.87
C LEU A 82 11.89 8.70 -6.75
N SER A 83 12.16 8.56 -8.05
CA SER A 83 11.50 9.35 -9.08
C SER A 83 10.00 9.00 -9.14
N TYR A 84 9.18 9.86 -9.72
CA TYR A 84 7.74 9.55 -9.87
C TYR A 84 7.51 8.28 -10.71
N GLU A 85 8.27 8.13 -11.80
CA GLU A 85 8.14 6.98 -12.71
C GLU A 85 8.53 5.70 -12.00
N HIS A 86 9.69 5.66 -11.32
CA HIS A 86 10.12 4.49 -10.56
C HIS A 86 9.18 4.17 -9.39
N ALA A 87 8.65 5.17 -8.69
CA ALA A 87 7.69 4.92 -7.60
C ALA A 87 6.38 4.31 -8.12
N ARG A 88 5.92 4.73 -9.31
CA ARG A 88 4.73 4.16 -9.96
C ARG A 88 4.97 2.73 -10.40
N ASP A 89 6.12 2.45 -11.02
CA ASP A 89 6.43 1.10 -11.51
C ASP A 89 6.62 0.13 -10.33
N LEU A 90 7.39 0.52 -9.32
CA LEU A 90 7.62 -0.30 -8.13
C LEU A 90 6.36 -0.54 -7.29
N GLU A 91 5.43 0.42 -7.25
CA GLU A 91 4.13 0.24 -6.59
C GLU A 91 3.31 -0.90 -7.22
N VAL A 92 3.38 -1.04 -8.55
CA VAL A 92 2.75 -2.15 -9.28
C VAL A 92 3.48 -3.46 -9.01
N GLU A 93 4.82 -3.46 -9.10
CA GLU A 93 5.64 -4.66 -8.86
C GLU A 93 5.43 -5.23 -7.45
N LEU A 94 5.53 -4.39 -6.41
CA LEU A 94 5.27 -4.82 -5.02
C LEU A 94 3.86 -5.41 -4.86
N ALA A 95 2.86 -4.80 -5.50
CA ALA A 95 1.49 -5.28 -5.43
C ALA A 95 1.30 -6.61 -6.16
N ILE A 96 2.07 -6.91 -7.21
CA ILE A 96 2.10 -8.22 -7.88
C ILE A 96 2.77 -9.24 -6.98
N ASP A 97 4.00 -8.96 -6.51
CA ASP A 97 4.80 -9.86 -5.67
C ASP A 97 4.05 -10.30 -4.41
N PHE A 98 3.38 -9.36 -3.73
CA PHE A 98 2.59 -9.70 -2.55
C PHE A 98 1.37 -10.58 -2.89
N ARG A 99 0.70 -10.35 -4.03
CA ARG A 99 -0.41 -11.20 -4.47
C ARG A 99 0.07 -12.61 -4.78
N GLU A 100 1.20 -12.75 -5.48
CA GLU A 100 1.83 -14.05 -5.77
C GLU A 100 2.26 -14.77 -4.48
N ALA A 101 2.72 -14.03 -3.46
CA ALA A 101 3.01 -14.55 -2.13
C ALA A 101 1.75 -14.92 -1.30
N GLY A 102 0.56 -14.72 -1.85
CA GLY A 102 -0.74 -15.07 -1.24
C GLY A 102 -1.33 -14.01 -0.32
N TYR A 103 -0.81 -12.78 -0.32
CA TYR A 103 -1.33 -11.69 0.52
C TYR A 103 -2.65 -11.18 -0.03
N GLY A 104 -3.47 -10.58 0.85
CA GLY A 104 -4.62 -9.79 0.41
C GLY A 104 -4.14 -8.39 0.09
N VAL A 105 -4.14 -7.97 -1.17
CA VAL A 105 -3.57 -6.69 -1.60
C VAL A 105 -4.66 -5.77 -2.13
N TRP A 106 -4.67 -4.52 -1.66
CA TRP A 106 -5.38 -3.44 -2.33
C TRP A 106 -4.40 -2.41 -2.85
N GLN A 107 -4.62 -2.02 -4.11
CA GLN A 107 -3.83 -1.04 -4.84
C GLN A 107 -4.84 -0.21 -5.64
N ALA A 108 -4.89 1.09 -5.40
CA ALA A 108 -5.82 2.02 -6.06
C ALA A 108 -5.32 3.46 -5.94
#